data_AF-A0A5K0ZD94-F1
#
_entry.id   AF-A0A5K0ZD94-F1
#
_cell.length_a   1.000
_cell.length_b   1.000
_cell.length_c   1.000
_cell.angle_alpha   90.00
_cell.angle_beta   90.00
_cell.angle_gamma   90.00
#
_symmetry.space_group_name_H-M   'P 1'
#
loop_
_entity.id
_entity.type
_entity.pdbx_description
1 polymer ?
#
loop_
_entity_poly.entity_id
_entity_poly.type
_entity_poly.pdbx_seq_one_letter_code
_entity_poly.pdbx_strand_id
1 'polypeptide(L)'
;GGEDLEGMGIDFKRDPVRDFSVDSFRKLTSLRLLRANFSNFIGQYRFMPAELRWLEWHGCPLKMLPDDFGLGKVAVLDLSQGKMVQVWNDNMFSRNK
;
A
#
# COMPACT_ATOMS: atom_id res chain seq x y z
N GLY A 1 5.03 -1.76 -28.00
CA GLY A 1 3.90 -1.80 -27.06
C GLY A 1 4.35 -2.58 -25.86
N GLY A 2 4.55 -1.92 -24.73
CA GLY A 2 4.68 -2.62 -23.46
C GLY A 2 3.27 -2.76 -22.91
N GLU A 3 2.87 -3.97 -22.55
CA GLU A 3 1.56 -4.23 -21.97
C GLU A 3 1.42 -3.42 -20.68
N ASP A 4 0.38 -2.59 -20.60
CA ASP A 4 0.04 -1.85 -19.38
C ASP A 4 -0.33 -2.87 -18.29
N LEU A 5 0.59 -3.13 -17.36
CA LEU A 5 0.34 -4.02 -16.23
C LEU A 5 -0.63 -3.34 -15.25
N GLU A 6 -1.90 -3.76 -15.29
CA GLU A 6 -2.95 -3.23 -14.41
C GLU A 6 -3.05 -3.97 -13.05
N GLY A 7 -2.51 -5.19 -12.95
CA GLY A 7 -2.61 -6.02 -11.76
C GLY A 7 -1.32 -6.76 -11.42
N MET A 8 -1.01 -6.84 -10.14
CA MET A 8 0.17 -7.56 -9.65
C MET A 8 -0.09 -8.18 -8.27
N GLY A 9 0.38 -9.42 -8.09
CA GLY A 9 0.36 -10.14 -6.82
C GLY A 9 1.76 -10.56 -6.38
N ILE A 10 2.11 -10.24 -5.15
CA ILE A 10 3.38 -10.57 -4.49
C ILE A 10 3.04 -11.11 -3.10
N ASP A 11 2.97 -12.43 -2.95
CA ASP A 11 2.65 -13.06 -1.67
C ASP A 11 3.86 -13.73 -1.07
N PHE A 12 4.13 -13.41 0.20
CA PHE A 12 5.16 -14.07 0.98
C PHE A 12 4.57 -15.04 1.99
N LYS A 13 5.42 -15.91 2.52
CA LYS A 13 5.08 -16.68 3.72
C LYS A 13 4.95 -15.71 4.90
N ARG A 14 4.06 -16.04 5.83
CA ARG A 14 3.76 -15.22 7.02
C ARG A 14 4.99 -14.91 7.89
N ASP A 15 5.97 -15.81 7.90
CA ASP A 15 7.18 -15.68 8.72
C ASP A 15 8.42 -16.18 7.93
N PRO A 16 9.47 -15.36 7.77
CA PRO A 16 9.54 -13.93 8.13
C PRO A 16 8.79 -13.04 7.14
N VAL A 17 8.21 -11.95 7.64
CA VAL A 17 7.73 -10.84 6.80
C VAL A 17 8.90 -10.31 5.96
N ARG A 18 8.65 -10.06 4.67
CA ARG A 18 9.70 -9.60 3.75
C ARG A 18 9.56 -8.14 3.39
N ASP A 19 10.66 -7.42 3.45
CA ASP A 19 10.72 -6.04 3.00
C ASP A 19 10.65 -5.96 1.47
N PHE A 20 9.89 -4.98 0.98
CA PHE A 20 9.68 -4.69 -0.43
C PHE A 20 9.72 -3.19 -0.66
N SER A 21 10.57 -2.72 -1.58
CA SER A 21 10.68 -1.29 -1.85
C SER A 21 9.50 -0.78 -2.68
N VAL A 22 8.85 0.28 -2.20
CA VAL A 22 7.80 0.96 -2.97
C VAL A 22 8.32 1.57 -4.28
N ASP A 23 9.62 1.88 -4.35
CA ASP A 23 10.26 2.40 -5.57
C ASP A 23 10.17 1.41 -6.75
N SER A 24 10.02 0.12 -6.47
CA SER A 24 9.85 -0.91 -7.50
C SER A 24 8.58 -0.71 -8.32
N PHE A 25 7.58 0.01 -7.79
CA PHE A 25 6.32 0.28 -8.48
C PHE A 25 6.35 1.56 -9.33
N ARG A 26 7.42 2.36 -9.27
CA ARG A 26 7.48 3.69 -9.89
C ARG A 26 7.23 3.71 -11.40
N LYS A 27 7.57 2.61 -12.10
CA LYS A 27 7.35 2.47 -13.55
C LYS A 27 6.01 1.81 -13.90
N LEU A 28 5.28 1.29 -12.93
CA LEU A 28 3.99 0.62 -13.11
C LEU A 28 2.85 1.64 -13.02
N THR A 29 2.86 2.63 -13.90
CA THR A 29 1.95 3.79 -13.86
C THR A 29 0.48 3.41 -14.06
N SER A 30 0.23 2.28 -14.72
CA SER A 30 -1.10 1.76 -15.03
C SER A 30 -1.58 0.75 -13.98
N LEU A 31 -0.82 0.50 -12.90
CA LEU A 31 -1.18 -0.50 -11.88
C LEU A 31 -2.38 -0.02 -11.05
N ARG A 32 -3.43 -0.86 -11.02
CA ARG A 32 -4.71 -0.59 -10.36
C ARG A 32 -5.01 -1.58 -9.25
N LEU A 33 -4.49 -2.80 -9.33
CA LEU A 33 -4.62 -3.83 -8.31
C LEU A 33 -3.24 -4.29 -7.84
N LEU A 34 -3.02 -4.19 -6.52
CA LEU A 34 -1.83 -4.71 -5.87
C LEU A 34 -2.25 -5.64 -4.73
N ARG A 35 -1.78 -6.89 -4.79
CA ARG A 35 -1.80 -7.82 -3.65
C ARG A 35 -0.37 -7.99 -3.17
N ALA A 36 -0.11 -7.76 -1.88
CA ALA A 36 1.23 -7.74 -1.31
C ALA A 36 1.28 -8.40 0.07
N ASN A 37 0.73 -9.60 0.21
CA ASN A 37 0.49 -10.21 1.50
C ASN A 37 1.78 -10.63 2.21
N PHE A 38 1.80 -10.44 3.53
CA PHE A 38 2.92 -10.73 4.43
C PHE A 38 4.23 -10.05 4.00
N SER A 39 4.10 -8.85 3.41
CA SER A 39 5.21 -7.98 3.05
C SER A 39 5.24 -6.71 3.92
N ASN A 40 6.40 -6.09 4.00
CA ASN A 40 6.59 -4.76 4.57
C ASN A 40 7.04 -3.82 3.47
N PHE A 41 6.34 -2.70 3.27
CA PHE A 41 6.75 -1.70 2.31
C PHE A 41 7.80 -0.76 2.93
N ILE A 42 8.94 -0.64 2.27
CA ILE A 42 10.03 0.25 2.66
C ILE A 42 10.18 1.39 1.64
N GLY A 43 10.50 2.58 2.12
CA GLY A 43 10.67 3.78 1.29
C GLY A 43 9.56 4.81 1.50
N GLN A 44 9.39 5.70 0.51
CA GLN A 44 8.44 6.81 0.58
C GLN A 44 7.15 6.43 -0.14
N TYR A 45 6.03 6.42 0.59
CA TYR A 45 4.78 5.88 0.07
C TYR A 45 4.15 6.76 -1.02
N ARG A 46 4.60 8.01 -1.17
CA ARG A 46 4.27 8.87 -2.32
C ARG A 46 4.64 8.27 -3.68
N PHE A 47 5.46 7.21 -3.72
CA PHE A 47 5.83 6.48 -4.94
C PHE A 47 4.92 5.27 -5.22
N MET A 48 3.89 5.05 -4.42
CA MET A 48 2.82 4.12 -4.78
C MET A 48 2.18 4.49 -6.12
N PRO A 49 1.69 3.50 -6.90
CA PRO A 49 1.05 3.77 -8.19
C PRO A 49 -0.13 4.73 -8.06
N ALA A 50 -0.10 5.81 -8.83
CA ALA A 50 -1.11 6.86 -8.76
C ALA A 50 -2.52 6.38 -9.18
N GLU A 51 -2.61 5.31 -9.99
CA GLU A 51 -3.87 4.70 -10.43
C GLU A 51 -4.35 3.56 -9.54
N LEU A 52 -3.69 3.28 -8.40
CA LEU A 52 -4.05 2.17 -7.53
C LEU A 52 -5.48 2.34 -7.01
N ARG A 53 -6.31 1.32 -7.22
CA ARG A 53 -7.72 1.26 -6.81
C ARG A 53 -7.99 0.19 -5.76
N TRP A 54 -7.20 -0.88 -5.78
CA TRP A 54 -7.30 -1.99 -4.84
C TRP A 54 -5.93 -2.32 -4.27
N LEU A 55 -5.83 -2.27 -2.94
CA LEU A 55 -4.68 -2.78 -2.19
C LEU A 55 -5.13 -3.88 -1.23
N GLU A 56 -4.68 -5.10 -1.48
CA GLU A 56 -4.73 -6.20 -0.52
C GLU A 56 -3.35 -6.35 0.12
N TRP A 57 -3.26 -6.06 1.41
CA TRP A 57 -2.01 -6.04 2.16
C TRP A 57 -2.18 -6.77 3.49
N HIS A 58 -2.54 -8.06 3.40
CA HIS A 58 -2.71 -8.90 4.58
C HIS A 58 -1.41 -9.03 5.35
N GLY A 59 -1.49 -9.04 6.67
CA GLY A 59 -0.29 -9.10 7.50
C GLY A 59 0.54 -7.82 7.49
N CYS A 60 -0.02 -6.70 7.02
CA CYS A 60 0.62 -5.38 7.06
C CYS A 60 1.21 -5.11 8.46
N PRO A 61 2.51 -4.81 8.56
CA PRO A 61 3.18 -4.61 9.85
C PRO A 61 2.93 -3.21 10.44
N LEU A 62 2.35 -2.29 9.66
CA LEU A 62 2.07 -0.93 10.11
C LEU A 62 1.00 -0.92 11.19
N LYS A 63 1.22 -0.07 12.20
CA LYS A 63 0.22 0.25 13.23
C LYS A 63 -0.65 1.46 12.86
N MET A 64 -0.13 2.30 11.97
CA MET A 64 -0.79 3.49 11.43
C MET A 64 -0.31 3.73 10.01
N LEU A 65 -1.18 4.23 9.13
CA LEU A 65 -0.77 4.62 7.78
C LEU A 65 0.05 5.92 7.82
N PRO A 66 1.16 6.00 7.07
CA PRO A 66 1.90 7.24 6.87
C PRO A 66 1.06 8.30 6.17
N ASP A 67 1.31 9.57 6.52
CA ASP A 67 0.64 10.73 5.91
C ASP A 67 0.88 10.81 4.39
N ASP A 68 1.99 10.24 3.90
CA ASP A 68 2.36 10.23 2.48
C ASP A 68 1.82 9.01 1.69
N PHE A 69 0.97 8.16 2.30
CA PHE A 69 0.46 6.94 1.66
C PHE A 69 -0.47 7.21 0.47
N GLY A 70 -1.10 8.38 0.39
CA GLY A 70 -1.82 8.83 -0.80
C GLY A 70 -2.94 7.89 -1.26
N LEU A 71 -4.01 7.73 -0.47
CA LEU A 71 -5.14 6.84 -0.79
C LEU A 71 -6.20 7.43 -1.74
N GLY A 72 -5.88 8.48 -2.49
CA GLY A 72 -6.87 9.31 -3.20
C GLY A 72 -7.77 8.56 -4.22
N LYS A 73 -7.27 7.49 -4.85
CA LYS A 73 -8.04 6.66 -5.81
C LYS A 73 -8.33 5.25 -5.30
N VAL A 74 -7.85 4.91 -4.09
CA VAL A 74 -8.00 3.57 -3.52
C VAL A 74 -9.44 3.40 -3.03
N ALA A 75 -10.18 2.52 -3.70
CA ALA A 75 -11.55 2.16 -3.34
C ALA A 75 -11.60 0.98 -2.37
N VAL A 76 -10.61 0.08 -2.44
CA VAL A 76 -10.50 -1.10 -1.56
C VAL A 76 -9.13 -1.11 -0.90
N LEU A 77 -9.13 -1.14 0.42
CA LEU A 77 -7.93 -1.27 1.25
C LEU A 77 -8.17 -2.39 2.27
N ASP A 78 -7.62 -3.57 2.00
CA ASP A 78 -7.69 -4.72 2.90
C ASP A 78 -6.37 -4.86 3.68
N LEU A 79 -6.43 -4.53 4.98
CA LEU A 79 -5.33 -4.60 5.93
C LEU A 79 -5.52 -5.73 6.96
N SER A 80 -6.39 -6.69 6.66
CA SER A 80 -6.72 -7.79 7.58
C SER A 80 -5.47 -8.61 7.93
N GLN A 81 -5.53 -9.32 9.06
CA GLN A 81 -4.39 -10.08 9.62
C GLN A 81 -3.13 -9.24 9.94
N GLY A 82 -3.21 -7.91 9.84
CA GLY A 82 -2.12 -6.97 10.12
C GLY A 82 -2.10 -6.45 11.56
N LYS A 83 -1.28 -5.43 11.79
CA LYS A 83 -1.07 -4.79 13.11
C LYS A 83 -1.71 -3.40 13.21
N MET A 84 -2.61 -3.06 12.28
CA MET A 84 -3.21 -1.73 12.18
C MET A 84 -4.05 -1.43 13.43
N VAL A 85 -3.72 -0.35 14.13
CA VAL A 85 -4.42 0.12 15.34
C VAL A 85 -5.27 1.35 15.03
N GLN A 86 -4.75 2.23 14.17
CA GLN A 86 -5.39 3.48 13.78
C GLN A 86 -5.14 3.75 12.32
N VAL A 87 -6.18 4.08 11.54
CA VAL A 87 -6.01 4.28 10.09
C VAL A 87 -5.37 5.65 9.79
N TRP A 88 -5.73 6.68 10.55
CA TRP A 88 -5.25 8.07 10.34
C TRP A 88 -4.93 8.73 11.67
N ASN A 89 -3.91 9.58 11.69
CA ASN A 89 -3.58 10.38 12.88
C ASN A 89 -4.69 11.39 13.17
N ASP A 90 -5.13 11.50 14.43
CA ASP A 90 -6.20 12.43 14.84
C ASP A 90 -5.85 13.89 14.55
N ASN A 91 -4.55 14.23 14.50
CA ASN A 91 -4.06 15.54 14.10
C ASN A 91 -4.31 15.90 12.62
N MET A 92 -4.72 14.94 11.79
CA MET A 92 -5.05 15.20 10.39
C MET A 92 -6.42 15.89 10.24
N PHE A 93 -7.36 15.64 11.15
CA PHE A 93 -8.70 16.26 11.14
C PHE A 93 -8.73 17.65 11.77
N SER A 94 -7.74 18.00 12.61
CA SER A 94 -7.64 19.33 13.23
C SER A 94 -7.09 20.40 12.29
N ARG A 95 -6.56 20.03 11.10
CA ARG A 95 -6.03 20.96 10.08
C ARG A 95 -7.05 21.49 9.08
N ASN A 96 -8.31 21.05 9.15
CA ASN A 96 -9.38 21.47 8.25
C ASN A 96 -10.43 22.39 8.93
N LYS A 97 -10.02 23.20 9.92
CA LYS A 97 -10.85 24.28 10.48
C LYS A 97 -10.24 25.64 10.20
#